data_AF-F3GMN0-F1
#
_entry.id   AF-F3GMN0-F1
#
_cell.length_a   1.000
_cell.length_b   1.000
_cell.length_c   1.000
_cell.angle_alpha   90.00
_cell.angle_beta   90.00
_cell.angle_gamma   90.00
#
_symmetry.space_group_name_H-M   'P 1'
#
loop_
_entity.id
_entity.type
_entity.pdbx_description
1 polymer ?
#
loop_
_entity_poly.entity_id
_entity_poly.type
_entity_poly.pdbx_seq_one_letter_code
_entity_poly.pdbx_strand_id
1 'polypeptide(L)'
;GTLTNDFFKNLLDMGVEWKATAGGTDTFEARDRKTGAVKWTGTRVDLVFGSHAQLRAIAEVYGSSDAHEKFVKDFVAVWTKVMNLDRFDLT
;
A
#
# COMPACT_ATOMS: atom_id res chain seq x y z
N GLY A 1 3.39 9.06 13.48
CA GLY A 1 2.77 8.22 12.43
C GLY A 1 1.78 7.30 13.07
N THR A 2 0.64 7.05 12.42
CA THR A 2 -0.39 6.14 12.91
C THR A 2 -0.38 4.89 12.02
N LEU A 3 -0.37 3.70 12.60
CA LEU A 3 -0.40 2.45 11.84
C LEU A 3 -1.85 2.17 11.42
N THR A 4 -2.18 2.47 10.16
CA THR A 4 -3.51 2.28 9.58
C THR A 4 -3.43 1.58 8.23
N ASN A 5 -4.56 1.02 7.78
CA ASN A 5 -4.70 0.42 6.45
C ASN A 5 -5.06 1.44 5.36
N ASP A 6 -4.81 2.73 5.61
CA ASP A 6 -5.20 3.82 4.69
C ASP A 6 -4.45 3.75 3.36
N PHE A 7 -3.25 3.17 3.34
CA PHE A 7 -2.53 2.90 2.10
C PHE A 7 -3.37 2.08 1.11
N PHE A 8 -3.94 0.96 1.55
CA PHE A 8 -4.73 0.08 0.68
C PHE A 8 -6.07 0.70 0.32
N LYS A 9 -6.72 1.40 1.26
CA LYS A 9 -7.97 2.13 1.00
C LYS A 9 -7.79 3.20 -0.08
N ASN A 10 -6.72 3.99 0.01
CA ASN A 10 -6.44 5.05 -0.95
C ASN A 10 -5.96 4.50 -2.29
N LEU A 11 -5.21 3.39 -2.30
CA LEU A 11 -4.74 2.74 -3.52
C LEU A 11 -5.89 2.13 -4.35
N LEU A 12 -6.88 1.56 -3.67
CA LEU A 12 -8.03 0.90 -4.29
C LEU A 12 -9.21 1.85 -4.57
N ASP A 13 -9.10 3.13 -4.17
CA ASP A 13 -10.12 4.13 -4.42
C ASP A 13 -10.22 4.46 -5.93
N MET A 14 -11.34 4.08 -6.53
CA MET A 14 -11.65 4.35 -7.95
C MET A 14 -11.90 5.84 -8.25
N GLY A 15 -12.03 6.68 -7.20
CA GLY A 15 -12.07 8.13 -7.32
C GLY A 15 -10.71 8.77 -7.62
N VAL A 16 -9.63 8.00 -7.57
CA VAL A 16 -8.26 8.45 -7.83
C VAL A 16 -7.75 7.83 -9.13
N GLU A 17 -7.20 8.65 -10.00
CA GLU A 17 -6.54 8.24 -11.24
C GLU A 17 -5.03 8.41 -11.09
N TRP A 18 -4.28 7.35 -11.37
CA TRP A 18 -2.81 7.36 -11.31
C TRP A 18 -2.22 7.66 -12.68
N LYS A 19 -1.38 8.71 -12.79
CA LYS A 19 -0.69 9.10 -14.02
C LYS A 19 0.81 9.18 -13.79
N ALA A 20 1.61 8.71 -14.73
CA ALA A 20 3.06 8.90 -14.70
C ALA A 20 3.39 10.40 -14.77
N THR A 21 4.40 10.83 -14.03
CA THR A 21 4.85 12.23 -14.09
C THR A 21 5.63 12.48 -15.38
N ALA A 22 5.55 13.70 -15.90
CA ALA A 22 6.13 14.07 -17.21
C ALA A 22 7.67 14.01 -17.28
N GLY A 23 8.36 13.64 -16.19
CA GLY A 23 9.83 13.65 -16.10
C GLY A 23 10.45 12.43 -15.42
N GLY A 24 9.69 11.38 -15.09
CA GLY A 24 10.24 10.22 -14.38
C GLY A 24 9.55 8.91 -14.77
N THR A 25 10.36 7.87 -15.02
CA THR A 25 9.89 6.51 -15.34
C THR A 25 9.27 5.79 -14.15
N ASP A 26 9.49 6.28 -12.92
CA ASP A 26 9.23 5.55 -11.69
C ASP A 26 8.37 6.30 -10.68
N THR A 27 7.87 7.49 -11.04
CA THR A 27 6.99 8.31 -10.19
C THR A 27 5.65 8.54 -10.84
N PHE A 28 4.60 8.40 -10.05
CA PHE A 28 3.21 8.52 -10.46
C PHE A 28 2.50 9.48 -9.51
N GLU A 29 1.60 10.29 -10.07
CA GLU A 29 0.71 11.17 -9.34
C GLU A 29 -0.69 10.56 -9.30
N ALA A 30 -1.22 10.44 -8.09
CA ALA A 30 -2.61 10.12 -7.83
C ALA A 30 -3.40 11.43 -7.88
N ARG A 31 -4.25 11.57 -8.90
CA ARG A 31 -5.09 12.75 -9.11
C ARG A 31 -6.54 12.39 -8.83
N ASP A 32 -7.25 13.29 -8.15
CA ASP A 32 -8.69 13.16 -7.98
C ASP A 32 -9.38 13.22 -9.34
N ARG A 33 -10.23 12.24 -9.65
CA ARG A 33 -10.84 12.11 -10.97
C ARG A 33 -11.82 13.25 -11.30
N LYS A 34 -12.39 13.92 -10.29
CA LYS A 34 -13.37 15.00 -10.49
C LYS A 34 -12.69 16.36 -10.59
N THR A 35 -11.68 16.60 -9.75
CA THR A 35 -11.05 17.92 -9.63
C THR A 35 -9.71 18.04 -10.36
N GLY A 36 -9.08 16.91 -10.70
CA GLY A 36 -7.74 16.87 -11.29
C GLY A 36 -6.60 17.22 -10.32
N ALA A 37 -6.93 17.54 -9.07
CA ALA A 37 -5.96 17.89 -8.04
C ALA A 37 -5.09 16.68 -7.67
N VAL A 38 -3.78 16.89 -7.58
CA VAL A 38 -2.84 15.87 -7.11
C VAL A 38 -3.08 15.66 -5.62
N LYS A 39 -3.47 14.45 -5.23
CA LYS A 39 -3.63 14.04 -3.83
C LYS A 39 -2.35 13.41 -3.30
N TRP A 40 -1.76 12.50 -4.06
CA TRP A 40 -0.64 11.68 -3.61
C TRP A 40 0.39 11.48 -4.72
N THR A 41 1.61 11.13 -4.34
CA THR A 41 2.65 10.63 -5.24
C THR A 41 3.08 9.25 -4.79
N GLY A 42 3.40 8.37 -5.74
CA GLY A 42 3.79 7.00 -5.48
C GLY A 42 4.72 6.47 -6.56
N THR A 43 5.36 5.35 -6.28
CA THR A 43 6.31 4.70 -7.19
C THR A 43 5.74 3.41 -7.78
N ARG A 44 6.51 2.74 -8.66
CA ARG A 44 6.14 1.40 -9.14
C ARG A 44 5.95 0.38 -8.02
N VAL A 45 6.73 0.49 -6.94
CA VAL A 45 6.64 -0.42 -5.79
C VAL A 45 5.30 -0.27 -5.09
N ASP A 46 4.72 0.93 -5.08
CA ASP A 46 3.40 1.16 -4.49
C ASP A 46 2.28 0.67 -5.42
N LEU A 47 2.40 0.97 -6.73
CA LEU A 47 1.38 0.65 -7.72
C LEU A 47 1.31 -0.83 -8.12
N VAL A 48 2.36 -1.61 -7.87
CA VAL A 48 2.34 -3.05 -8.15
C VAL A 48 1.24 -3.77 -7.34
N PHE A 49 0.94 -3.27 -6.14
CA PHE A 49 -0.15 -3.78 -5.29
C PHE A 49 -1.54 -3.50 -5.87
N GLY A 50 -1.68 -2.52 -6.77
CA GLY A 50 -2.95 -2.20 -7.42
C GLY A 50 -3.10 -2.80 -8.83
N SER A 51 -1.99 -3.19 -9.47
CA SER A 51 -1.94 -3.61 -10.88
C SER A 51 -1.68 -5.11 -11.09
N HIS A 52 -0.97 -5.78 -10.17
CA HIS A 52 -0.73 -7.22 -10.26
C HIS A 52 -1.87 -8.01 -9.61
N ALA A 53 -2.57 -8.86 -10.37
CA ALA A 53 -3.80 -9.52 -9.92
C ALA A 53 -3.68 -10.22 -8.55
N GLN A 54 -2.59 -10.95 -8.29
CA GLN A 54 -2.39 -11.62 -7.01
C GLN A 54 -2.12 -10.65 -5.85
N LEU A 55 -1.34 -9.59 -6.10
CA LEU A 55 -1.03 -8.60 -5.06
C LEU A 55 -2.24 -7.72 -4.77
N ARG A 56 -3.05 -7.45 -5.80
CA ARG A 56 -4.32 -6.75 -5.68
C ARG A 56 -5.30 -7.52 -4.82
N ALA A 57 -5.40 -8.85 -4.97
CA ALA A 57 -6.26 -9.66 -4.11
C ALA A 57 -5.86 -9.53 -2.61
N ILE A 58 -4.55 -9.48 -2.32
CA ILE A 58 -4.05 -9.24 -0.96
C ILE A 58 -4.36 -7.81 -0.49
N ALA A 59 -4.16 -6.82 -1.37
CA ALA A 59 -4.47 -5.42 -1.08
C ALA A 59 -5.97 -5.22 -0.78
N GLU A 60 -6.87 -5.90 -1.48
CA GLU A 60 -8.32 -5.84 -1.26
C GLU A 60 -8.70 -6.39 0.11
N VAL A 61 -8.04 -7.46 0.58
CA VAL A 61 -8.24 -7.97 1.94
C VAL A 61 -7.86 -6.91 2.97
N TYR A 62 -6.67 -6.32 2.89
CA TYR A 62 -6.25 -5.31 3.87
C TYR A 62 -6.95 -3.96 3.71
N GLY A 63 -7.45 -3.63 2.51
CA GLY A 63 -8.21 -2.42 2.21
C GLY A 63 -9.68 -2.49 2.63
N SER A 64 -10.18 -3.66 3.03
CA SER A 64 -11.56 -3.85 3.49
C SER A 64 -11.84 -3.09 4.79
N SER A 65 -13.11 -2.74 5.03
CA SER A 65 -13.52 -1.89 6.16
C SER A 65 -13.30 -2.56 7.53
N ASP A 66 -13.34 -3.88 7.58
CA ASP A 66 -13.16 -4.72 8.78
C ASP A 66 -11.72 -5.20 8.99
N ALA A 67 -10.81 -4.90 8.06
CA ALA A 67 -9.45 -5.46 8.06
C ALA A 67 -8.42 -4.68 8.89
N HIS A 68 -8.81 -3.62 9.60
CA HIS A 68 -7.87 -2.77 10.34
C HIS A 68 -7.11 -3.55 11.43
N GLU A 69 -7.83 -4.27 12.30
CA GLU A 69 -7.21 -5.04 13.38
C GLU A 69 -6.30 -6.15 12.82
N LYS A 70 -6.75 -6.82 11.75
CA LYS A 70 -5.97 -7.84 11.04
C LYS A 70 -4.67 -7.25 10.48
N PHE A 71 -4.74 -6.10 9.80
CA PHE A 71 -3.59 -5.41 9.26
C PHE A 71 -2.55 -5.09 10.34
N VAL A 72 -2.99 -4.54 11.48
CA VAL A 72 -2.09 -4.19 12.59
C VAL A 72 -1.41 -5.44 13.15
N LYS A 73 -2.17 -6.51 13.41
CA LYS A 73 -1.61 -7.78 13.93
C LYS A 73 -0.60 -8.39 12.96
N ASP A 74 -0.96 -8.47 11.68
CA ASP A 74 -0.10 -9.07 10.65
C ASP A 74 1.17 -8.22 10.42
N PHE A 75 1.05 -6.89 10.47
CA PHE A 75 2.19 -5.98 10.38
C PHE A 75 3.17 -6.16 11.56
N VAL A 76 2.65 -6.24 12.79
CA VAL A 76 3.49 -6.46 13.99
C VAL A 76 4.15 -7.84 13.95
N ALA A 77 3.44 -8.86 13.49
CA ALA A 77 3.98 -10.21 13.37
C ALA A 77 5.13 -10.28 12.35
N VAL A 78 4.97 -9.67 11.16
CA VAL A 78 6.04 -9.65 10.16
C VAL A 78 7.23 -8.80 10.61
N TRP A 79 6.98 -7.67 11.28
CA TRP A 79 8.05 -6.84 11.85
C TRP A 79 8.88 -7.64 12.86
N THR A 80 8.21 -8.30 13.81
CA THR A 80 8.85 -9.15 14.82
C THR A 80 9.64 -10.29 14.18
N LYS A 81 9.08 -10.92 13.14
CA LYS A 81 9.78 -11.96 12.37
C LYS A 81 11.07 -11.43 11.77
N VAL A 82 11.03 -10.29 11.07
CA VAL A 82 12.21 -9.69 10.42
C VAL A 82 13.27 -9.33 11.45
N MET A 83 12.87 -8.76 12.59
CA MET A 83 13.81 -8.41 13.67
C MET A 83 14.51 -9.61 14.29
N ASN A 84 13.92 -10.81 14.20
CA ASN A 84 14.48 -12.04 14.76
C ASN A 84 15.20 -12.92 13.71
N LEU A 85 15.32 -12.50 12.44
CA LEU A 85 15.92 -13.34 11.39
C LEU A 85 17.41 -13.68 11.62
N ASP A 86 18.12 -12.88 12.41
CA ASP A 86 19.55 -13.07 12.72
C ASP A 86 19.76 -13.64 14.14
N ARG A 87 18.69 -14.00 14.85
CA ARG A 87 18.72 -14.55 16.21
C ARG A 87 18.90 -16.07 16.20
N PHE A 88 20.03 -16.51 15.66
CA PHE A 88 20.41 -17.94 15.65
C PHE A 88 20.73 -18.51 17.04
N ASP A 89 20.82 -17.65 18.06
CA ASP A 89 21.06 -17.96 19.47
C ASP A 89 19.80 -18.45 20.22
N LEU A 90 18.61 -18.27 19.64
CA LEU A 90 17.32 -18.61 20.25
C LEU A 90 16.73 -19.94 19.75
N THR A 91 17.51 -21.02 19.71
CA THR A 91 17.03 -22.41 19.51
C THR A 91 16.94 -23.18 20.81
#